data_AF-A0A1S8TL60-F1
#
_entry.id   AF-A0A1S8TL60-F1
#
_cell.length_a   1.000
_cell.length_b   1.000
_cell.length_c   1.000
_cell.angle_alpha   90.00
_cell.angle_beta   90.00
_cell.angle_gamma   90.00
#
_symmetry.space_group_name_H-M   'P 1'
#
loop_
_entity.id
_entity.type
_entity.pdbx_description
1 polymer ?
#
loop_
_entity_poly.entity_id
_entity_poly.type
_entity_poly.pdbx_seq_one_letter_code
_entity_poly.pdbx_strand_id
1 'polypeptide(L)'
;MGFISNLLNIENSQFKTISKPTAIKEFGTENDNLQVLDELLSKLKNDEKKELVNKEIKAMKRGLQGEKTVDFEFRNCVSPFIYLHDVRIEYDERTSQIDYLVITKKYICVIETKQLLGDVNINSEGEFVRVYKNKNGYENKEGMLSPIEQNRKHVNLIKRILKEVFECENVPVKSLVIMANPKAIIRKKYASEEIQNQIIRAENLGNYIENLDNEFKKVVFKEETAFKIAEYFKEKHTPINIDYRAKFGITEQDFCEESSIVEKDISEEQKIDSNDLNATEKLSEDGINLAIELSESDIDLAEKLKLYRNEKAKEEGYSGLKYHYVFPSSTINNLVEKKPQTVEQLHDIKGLGEVKINKYGNDILKIIQEYVANGKDTNEKNHDELNIHGEKEIKDQLKKFRTETAKKEKIKPFMVFKDEQIEELIKVKPKTKGQLLEVKGFGEIKVEKYGEGILNVFNIIDKIESFSGNNEIVK
;
A
#
# COMPACT_ATOMS: atom_id res chain seq x y z
N MET A 1 -6.96 -36.38 -0.27
CA MET A 1 -6.76 -37.74 0.28
C MET A 1 -5.70 -38.53 -0.49
N GLY A 2 -5.82 -38.73 -1.82
CA GLY A 2 -4.87 -39.57 -2.59
C GLY A 2 -3.40 -39.10 -2.66
N PHE A 3 -3.13 -37.80 -2.51
CA PHE A 3 -1.77 -37.26 -2.58
C PHE A 3 -0.98 -37.46 -1.28
N ILE A 4 -1.60 -37.15 -0.13
CA ILE A 4 -0.98 -37.36 1.19
C ILE A 4 -0.71 -38.86 1.39
N SER A 5 -1.61 -39.75 0.94
CA SER A 5 -1.35 -41.18 0.96
C SER A 5 -0.16 -41.59 0.08
N ASN A 6 0.03 -40.97 -1.10
CA ASN A 6 1.19 -41.24 -1.96
C ASN A 6 2.49 -40.69 -1.36
N LEU A 7 2.47 -39.49 -0.76
CA LEU A 7 3.61 -38.90 -0.05
C LEU A 7 3.99 -39.71 1.21
N LEU A 8 3.00 -40.26 1.91
CA LEU A 8 3.21 -41.13 3.06
C LEU A 8 3.75 -42.51 2.65
N ASN A 9 3.46 -42.97 1.43
CA ASN A 9 3.87 -44.26 0.85
C ASN A 9 5.23 -44.24 0.12
N ILE A 10 5.98 -43.14 0.12
CA ILE A 10 7.35 -43.13 -0.44
C ILE A 10 8.22 -44.09 0.37
N GLU A 11 8.78 -45.11 -0.29
CA GLU A 11 9.60 -46.13 0.36
C GLU A 11 10.86 -45.53 1.01
N ASN A 12 11.18 -46.00 2.22
CA ASN A 12 12.36 -45.60 3.01
C ASN A 12 13.70 -45.68 2.25
N SER A 13 13.77 -46.46 1.17
CA SER A 13 14.96 -46.70 0.36
C SER A 13 15.37 -45.52 -0.54
N GLN A 14 14.50 -44.52 -0.74
CA GLN A 14 14.74 -43.41 -1.68
C GLN A 14 15.33 -42.15 -1.03
N PHE A 15 15.33 -42.04 0.30
CA PHE A 15 15.79 -40.84 1.00
C PHE A 15 17.30 -40.91 1.27
N LYS A 16 18.05 -39.93 0.74
CA LYS A 16 19.49 -39.79 0.98
C LYS A 16 19.74 -39.14 2.34
N THR A 17 20.80 -39.57 3.03
CA THR A 17 21.22 -38.94 4.29
C THR A 17 21.56 -37.46 4.09
N ILE A 18 20.95 -36.56 4.87
CA ILE A 18 21.25 -35.12 4.88
C ILE A 18 22.62 -34.93 5.53
N SER A 19 23.67 -34.86 4.72
CA SER A 19 25.05 -34.69 5.17
C SER A 19 25.58 -33.26 4.99
N LYS A 20 24.85 -32.42 4.26
CA LYS A 20 25.21 -31.04 3.91
C LYS A 20 23.94 -30.23 3.58
N PRO A 21 24.02 -28.89 3.52
CA PRO A 21 22.95 -28.06 2.97
C PRO A 21 22.49 -28.61 1.60
N THR A 22 21.22 -28.98 1.50
CA THR A 22 20.65 -29.60 0.30
C THR A 22 19.37 -28.86 -0.12
N ALA A 23 19.40 -28.25 -1.30
CA ALA A 23 18.22 -27.59 -1.84
C ALA A 23 17.23 -28.61 -2.43
N ILE A 24 15.97 -28.53 -2.03
CA ILE A 24 14.86 -29.31 -2.62
C ILE A 24 14.16 -28.53 -3.74
N LYS A 25 14.08 -27.20 -3.57
CA LYS A 25 13.79 -26.22 -4.62
C LYS A 25 14.96 -25.24 -4.65
N GLU A 26 15.76 -25.30 -5.72
CA GLU A 26 16.97 -24.50 -5.88
C GLU A 26 16.66 -23.04 -6.20
N PHE A 27 17.61 -22.16 -5.89
CA PHE A 27 17.59 -20.78 -6.37
C PHE A 27 17.75 -20.76 -7.90
N GLY A 28 16.74 -20.26 -8.59
CA GLY A 28 16.78 -20.01 -10.03
C GLY A 28 17.28 -18.60 -10.34
N THR A 29 18.25 -18.46 -11.24
CA THR A 29 18.66 -17.16 -11.77
C THR A 29 17.67 -16.59 -12.78
N GLU A 30 16.86 -17.47 -13.38
CA GLU A 30 15.80 -17.11 -14.31
C GLU A 30 14.53 -16.81 -13.53
N ASN A 31 13.90 -15.68 -13.85
CA ASN A 31 12.69 -15.22 -13.19
C ASN A 31 11.69 -14.80 -14.28
N ASP A 32 10.61 -15.57 -14.42
CA ASP A 32 9.59 -15.38 -15.46
C ASP A 32 8.99 -13.97 -15.41
N ASN A 33 8.76 -13.45 -14.21
CA ASN A 33 8.25 -12.10 -14.01
C ASN A 33 9.21 -11.02 -14.53
N LEU A 34 10.53 -11.20 -14.33
CA LEU A 34 11.53 -10.32 -14.93
C LEU A 34 11.54 -10.42 -16.45
N GLN A 35 11.42 -11.62 -17.02
CA GLN A 35 11.37 -11.79 -18.48
C GLN A 35 10.15 -11.07 -19.07
N VAL A 36 8.96 -11.26 -18.49
CA VAL A 36 7.73 -10.56 -18.88
C VAL A 36 7.90 -9.04 -18.81
N LEU A 37 8.52 -8.53 -17.73
CA LEU A 37 8.77 -7.10 -17.55
C LEU A 37 9.80 -6.55 -18.54
N ASP A 38 10.91 -7.25 -18.78
CA ASP A 38 11.94 -6.85 -19.73
C ASP A 38 11.38 -6.85 -21.17
N GLU A 39 10.54 -7.84 -21.53
CA GLU A 39 9.81 -7.88 -22.80
C GLU A 39 8.81 -6.70 -22.92
N LEU A 40 8.02 -6.45 -21.88
CA LEU A 40 7.07 -5.34 -21.85
C LEU A 40 7.79 -3.99 -22.02
N LEU A 41 8.90 -3.80 -21.31
CA LEU A 41 9.73 -2.61 -21.40
C LEU A 41 10.27 -2.39 -22.82
N SER A 42 10.70 -3.47 -23.49
CA SER A 42 11.26 -3.40 -24.85
C SER A 42 10.25 -2.91 -25.90
N LYS A 43 8.95 -3.13 -25.65
CA LYS A 43 7.86 -2.78 -26.57
C LYS A 43 7.24 -1.41 -26.26
N LEU A 44 7.30 -0.96 -25.01
CA LEU A 44 6.72 0.32 -24.59
C LEU A 44 7.40 1.50 -25.28
N LYS A 45 6.60 2.49 -25.68
CA LYS A 45 7.05 3.76 -26.23
C LYS A 45 6.82 4.92 -25.25
N ASN A 46 5.77 4.87 -24.43
CA ASN A 46 5.48 5.85 -23.38
C ASN A 46 6.57 5.87 -22.28
N ASP A 47 7.22 7.02 -22.08
CA ASP A 47 8.32 7.17 -21.13
C ASP A 47 7.90 7.11 -19.65
N GLU A 48 6.71 7.57 -19.29
CA GLU A 48 6.18 7.44 -17.93
C GLU A 48 5.97 5.96 -17.58
N LYS A 49 5.35 5.19 -18.48
CA LYS A 49 5.14 3.75 -18.30
C LYS A 49 6.47 2.98 -18.26
N LYS A 50 7.42 3.33 -19.14
CA LYS A 50 8.78 2.78 -19.09
C LYS A 50 9.44 3.05 -17.74
N GLU A 51 9.27 4.23 -17.15
CA GLU A 51 9.87 4.53 -15.84
C GLU A 51 9.27 3.66 -14.73
N LEU A 52 7.94 3.45 -14.73
CA LEU A 52 7.27 2.57 -13.77
C LEU A 52 7.75 1.12 -13.89
N VAL A 53 7.80 0.58 -15.12
CA VAL A 53 8.29 -0.78 -15.40
C VAL A 53 9.76 -0.92 -15.01
N ASN A 54 10.60 0.08 -15.33
CA ASN A 54 12.01 0.10 -14.92
C ASN A 54 12.18 0.12 -13.39
N LYS A 55 11.36 0.87 -12.66
CA LYS A 55 11.39 0.89 -11.18
C LYS A 55 11.09 -0.48 -10.61
N GLU A 56 10.09 -1.18 -11.16
CA GLU A 56 9.74 -2.55 -10.78
C GLU A 56 10.88 -3.54 -11.08
N ILE A 57 11.42 -3.53 -12.30
CA ILE A 57 12.55 -4.37 -12.69
C ILE A 57 13.74 -4.15 -11.75
N LYS A 58 14.08 -2.89 -11.45
CA LYS A 58 15.17 -2.55 -10.52
C LYS A 58 14.87 -3.05 -9.11
N ALA A 59 13.62 -3.01 -8.65
CA ALA A 59 13.24 -3.53 -7.34
C ALA A 59 13.37 -5.07 -7.27
N MET A 60 12.87 -5.76 -8.30
CA MET A 60 12.93 -7.22 -8.39
C MET A 60 14.37 -7.73 -8.54
N LYS A 61 15.19 -7.10 -9.38
CA LYS A 61 16.63 -7.41 -9.51
C LYS A 61 17.38 -7.21 -8.19
N ARG A 62 17.02 -6.21 -7.37
CA ARG A 62 17.58 -6.04 -6.01
C ARG A 62 17.16 -7.18 -5.08
N GLY A 63 15.89 -7.56 -5.08
CA GLY A 63 15.39 -8.70 -4.28
C GLY A 63 16.16 -9.98 -4.57
N LEU A 64 16.22 -10.36 -5.86
CA LEU A 64 16.94 -11.54 -6.33
C LEU A 64 18.44 -11.50 -5.99
N GLN A 65 19.08 -10.32 -6.04
CA GLN A 65 20.46 -10.19 -5.62
C GLN A 65 20.63 -10.48 -4.11
N GLY A 66 19.68 -10.07 -3.28
CA GLY A 66 19.68 -10.39 -1.85
C GLY A 66 19.52 -11.89 -1.61
N GLU A 67 18.54 -12.51 -2.28
CA GLU A 67 18.31 -13.96 -2.21
C GLU A 67 19.54 -14.74 -2.68
N LYS A 68 20.14 -14.36 -3.82
CA LYS A 68 21.39 -14.95 -4.31
C LYS A 68 22.52 -14.89 -3.28
N THR A 69 22.64 -13.79 -2.53
CA THR A 69 23.61 -13.68 -1.44
C THR A 69 23.31 -14.68 -0.33
N VAL A 70 22.04 -14.84 0.06
CA VAL A 70 21.64 -15.82 1.09
C VAL A 70 21.87 -17.25 0.63
N ASP A 71 21.52 -17.60 -0.62
CA ASP A 71 21.78 -18.94 -1.17
C ASP A 71 23.29 -19.26 -1.21
N PHE A 72 24.14 -18.28 -1.52
CA PHE A 72 25.58 -18.44 -1.43
C PHE A 72 26.02 -18.79 0.00
N GLU A 73 25.50 -18.09 1.02
CA GLU A 73 25.82 -18.38 2.42
C GLU A 73 25.30 -19.76 2.86
N PHE A 74 24.13 -20.20 2.40
CA PHE A 74 23.64 -21.56 2.67
C PHE A 74 24.56 -22.64 2.14
N ARG A 75 25.05 -22.50 0.90
CA ARG A 75 25.95 -23.48 0.28
C ARG A 75 27.29 -23.60 1.02
N ASN A 76 27.66 -22.57 1.78
CA ASN A 76 28.88 -22.54 2.59
C ASN A 76 28.65 -22.94 4.07
N CYS A 77 27.43 -23.23 4.47
CA CYS A 77 27.14 -23.70 5.83
C CYS A 77 27.70 -25.11 6.05
N VAL A 78 28.24 -25.36 7.24
CA VAL A 78 28.74 -26.69 7.63
C VAL A 78 27.59 -27.59 8.11
N SER A 79 26.61 -27.02 8.82
CA SER A 79 25.48 -27.77 9.36
C SER A 79 24.61 -28.43 8.27
N PRO A 80 24.17 -29.68 8.46
CA PRO A 80 23.30 -30.39 7.53
C PRO A 80 21.82 -29.98 7.70
N PHE A 81 21.20 -29.52 6.61
CA PHE A 81 19.77 -29.24 6.54
C PHE A 81 19.28 -29.32 5.09
N ILE A 82 17.96 -29.44 4.92
CA ILE A 82 17.33 -29.22 3.61
C ILE A 82 16.70 -27.83 3.57
N TYR A 83 16.62 -27.25 2.39
CA TYR A 83 15.97 -25.95 2.23
C TYR A 83 15.22 -25.81 0.91
N LEU A 84 14.24 -24.92 0.89
CA LEU A 84 13.48 -24.55 -0.29
C LEU A 84 13.57 -23.05 -0.50
N HIS A 85 13.80 -22.63 -1.73
CA HIS A 85 13.77 -21.24 -2.16
C HIS A 85 12.40 -20.85 -2.75
N ASP A 86 11.95 -19.62 -2.50
CA ASP A 86 10.78 -18.96 -3.08
C ASP A 86 9.54 -19.87 -3.13
N VAL A 87 9.03 -20.23 -1.96
CA VAL A 87 7.87 -21.11 -1.84
C VAL A 87 6.63 -20.28 -1.52
N ARG A 88 5.69 -20.22 -2.46
CA ARG A 88 4.37 -19.61 -2.25
C ARG A 88 3.31 -20.67 -1.98
N ILE A 89 2.78 -20.67 -0.75
CA ILE A 89 1.79 -21.63 -0.29
C ILE A 89 0.47 -20.93 -0.02
N GLU A 90 -0.61 -21.56 -0.45
CA GLU A 90 -1.97 -21.21 -0.05
C GLU A 90 -2.56 -22.34 0.80
N TYR A 91 -2.99 -22.02 2.00
CA TYR A 91 -3.59 -22.97 2.93
C TYR A 91 -4.61 -22.27 3.83
N ASP A 92 -5.84 -22.78 3.86
CA ASP A 92 -6.98 -22.21 4.59
C ASP A 92 -7.18 -20.71 4.34
N GLU A 93 -7.37 -20.34 3.06
CA GLU A 93 -7.52 -18.95 2.59
C GLU A 93 -6.36 -18.00 2.93
N ARG A 94 -5.24 -18.52 3.46
CA ARG A 94 -4.04 -17.75 3.79
C ARG A 94 -2.95 -18.07 2.79
N THR A 95 -2.35 -17.02 2.25
CA THR A 95 -1.20 -17.12 1.37
C THR A 95 0.06 -16.65 2.08
N SER A 96 1.18 -17.36 1.90
CA SER A 96 2.50 -16.89 2.30
C SER A 96 3.52 -17.20 1.22
N GLN A 97 4.33 -16.22 0.89
CA GLN A 97 5.54 -16.39 0.09
C GLN A 97 6.71 -16.41 1.05
N ILE A 98 7.54 -17.44 0.95
CA ILE A 98 8.66 -17.69 1.85
C ILE A 98 9.92 -17.73 1.01
N ASP A 99 10.81 -16.77 1.24
CA ASP A 99 12.06 -16.68 0.48
C ASP A 99 12.92 -17.92 0.69
N TYR A 100 13.11 -18.33 1.96
CA TYR A 100 13.75 -19.59 2.29
C TYR A 100 13.07 -20.33 3.44
N LEU A 101 12.82 -21.62 3.25
CA LEU A 101 12.34 -22.52 4.28
C LEU A 101 13.43 -23.56 4.58
N VAL A 102 14.06 -23.47 5.74
CA VAL A 102 15.07 -24.43 6.21
C VAL A 102 14.40 -25.47 7.11
N ILE A 103 14.67 -26.74 6.85
CA ILE A 103 14.10 -27.86 7.60
C ILE A 103 15.25 -28.73 8.09
N THR A 104 15.30 -28.94 9.41
CA THR A 104 16.22 -29.88 10.06
C THR A 104 15.41 -30.94 10.80
N LYS A 105 16.07 -31.99 11.31
CA LYS A 105 15.42 -33.00 12.18
C LYS A 105 14.96 -32.45 13.54
N LYS A 106 15.34 -31.21 13.87
CA LYS A 106 15.21 -30.62 15.21
C LYS A 106 14.32 -29.37 15.24
N TYR A 107 14.31 -28.60 14.15
CA TYR A 107 13.54 -27.37 14.01
C TYR A 107 13.31 -27.03 12.53
N ILE A 108 12.43 -26.08 12.29
CA ILE A 108 12.23 -25.43 11.00
C ILE A 108 12.53 -23.93 11.17
N CYS A 109 13.16 -23.32 10.17
CA CYS A 109 13.44 -21.88 10.16
C CYS A 109 12.82 -21.26 8.90
N VAL A 110 11.95 -20.29 9.09
CA VAL A 110 11.32 -19.49 8.03
C VAL A 110 12.11 -18.20 7.89
N ILE A 111 12.67 -17.98 6.71
CA ILE A 111 13.67 -16.96 6.47
C ILE A 111 13.14 -15.95 5.45
N GLU A 112 13.11 -14.69 5.85
CA GLU A 112 12.79 -13.53 5.00
C GLU A 112 14.09 -12.80 4.65
N THR A 113 14.28 -12.46 3.38
CA THR A 113 15.47 -11.77 2.87
C THR A 113 15.15 -10.32 2.54
N LYS A 114 15.92 -9.39 3.07
CA LYS A 114 15.76 -7.95 2.80
C LYS A 114 17.02 -7.36 2.16
N GLN A 115 16.88 -6.92 0.91
CA GLN A 115 17.89 -6.14 0.19
C GLN A 115 17.61 -4.62 0.28
N LEU A 116 17.78 -4.06 1.48
CA LEU A 116 17.54 -2.63 1.71
C LEU A 116 18.81 -1.79 1.50
N LEU A 117 18.66 -0.60 0.92
CA LEU A 117 19.71 0.41 0.83
C LEU A 117 19.72 1.28 2.09
N GLY A 118 20.92 1.56 2.62
CA GLY A 118 21.08 2.33 3.84
C GLY A 118 21.08 1.47 5.10
N ASP A 119 21.19 2.15 6.24
CA ASP A 119 21.20 1.55 7.56
C ASP A 119 19.76 1.26 8.02
N VAL A 120 19.61 0.26 8.88
CA VAL A 120 18.34 -0.07 9.54
C VAL A 120 18.51 0.13 11.04
N ASN A 121 17.72 1.04 11.60
CA ASN A 121 17.67 1.29 13.03
C ASN A 121 16.40 0.67 13.59
N ILE A 122 16.53 -0.05 14.71
CA ILE A 122 15.40 -0.62 15.43
C ILE A 122 15.36 0.03 16.82
N ASN A 123 14.24 0.67 17.14
CA ASN A 123 14.06 1.33 18.44
C ASN A 123 13.52 0.37 19.51
N SER A 124 13.28 0.89 20.73
CA SER A 124 12.77 0.12 21.86
C SER A 124 11.37 -0.43 21.65
N GLU A 125 10.56 0.26 20.84
CA GLU A 125 9.20 -0.16 20.49
C GLU A 125 9.18 -1.23 19.37
N GLY A 126 10.35 -1.61 18.85
CA GLY A 126 10.47 -2.58 17.76
C GLY A 126 10.15 -2.00 16.38
N GLU A 127 10.10 -0.68 16.24
CA GLU A 127 9.90 0.00 14.95
C GLU A 127 11.18 -0.03 14.14
N PHE A 128 11.04 -0.36 12.85
CA PHE A 128 12.15 -0.37 11.91
C PHE A 128 12.19 0.97 11.16
N VAL A 129 13.35 1.62 11.19
CA VAL A 129 13.60 2.90 10.53
C VAL A 129 14.78 2.77 9.59
N ARG A 130 14.56 2.96 8.28
CA ARG A 130 15.64 3.01 7.29
C ARG A 130 16.28 4.39 7.33
N VAL A 131 17.59 4.45 7.36
CA VAL A 131 18.37 5.68 7.26
C VAL A 131 19.27 5.60 6.04
N TYR A 132 19.13 6.54 5.11
CA TYR A 132 19.91 6.53 3.87
C TYR A 132 20.26 7.95 3.45
N LYS A 133 21.40 8.12 2.77
CA LYS A 133 21.84 9.43 2.29
C LYS A 133 21.25 9.71 0.91
N ASN A 134 20.73 10.91 0.72
CA ASN A 134 20.31 11.39 -0.59
C ASN A 134 21.52 11.87 -1.41
N LYS A 135 21.29 12.20 -2.69
CA LYS A 135 22.35 12.65 -3.62
C LYS A 135 23.11 13.89 -3.11
N ASN A 136 22.49 14.68 -2.24
CA ASN A 136 23.04 15.91 -1.68
C ASN A 136 23.78 15.66 -0.35
N GLY A 137 23.87 14.41 0.10
CA GLY A 137 24.58 14.01 1.31
C GLY A 137 23.76 14.08 2.61
N TYR A 138 22.53 14.61 2.58
CA TYR A 138 21.64 14.65 3.74
C TYR A 138 21.04 13.27 4.04
N GLU A 139 20.90 12.97 5.33
CA GLU A 139 20.26 11.74 5.79
C GLU A 139 18.73 11.87 5.73
N ASN A 140 18.11 10.96 4.99
CA ASN A 140 16.68 10.73 5.02
C ASN A 140 16.37 9.56 5.94
N LYS A 141 15.24 9.63 6.64
CA LYS A 141 14.71 8.57 7.50
C LYS A 141 13.30 8.22 7.05
N GLU A 142 13.00 6.93 6.92
CA GLU A 142 11.67 6.42 6.64
C GLU A 142 11.35 5.26 7.60
N GLY A 143 10.12 5.23 8.11
CA GLY A 143 9.62 4.05 8.81
C GLY A 143 9.36 2.93 7.80
N MET A 144 9.56 1.68 8.23
CA MET A 144 9.20 0.50 7.45
C MET A 144 8.35 -0.45 8.27
N LEU A 145 7.48 -1.20 7.58
CA LEU A 145 6.78 -2.33 8.17
C LEU A 145 7.80 -3.33 8.72
N SER A 146 7.55 -3.83 9.93
CA SER A 146 8.45 -4.78 10.58
C SER A 146 8.57 -6.07 9.76
N PRO A 147 9.77 -6.39 9.24
CA PRO A 147 10.02 -7.64 8.53
C PRO A 147 9.80 -8.87 9.42
N ILE A 148 10.04 -8.71 10.73
CA ILE A 148 9.81 -9.75 11.73
C ILE A 148 8.31 -10.06 11.84
N GLU A 149 7.48 -9.02 11.90
CA GLU A 149 6.02 -9.18 11.97
C GLU A 149 5.43 -9.75 10.69
N GLN A 150 6.00 -9.38 9.54
CA GLN A 150 5.68 -10.00 8.26
C GLN A 150 5.98 -11.50 8.31
N ASN A 151 7.20 -11.88 8.70
CA ASN A 151 7.63 -13.27 8.74
C ASN A 151 6.90 -14.10 9.80
N ARG A 152 6.45 -13.49 10.90
CA ARG A 152 5.62 -14.15 11.92
C ARG A 152 4.33 -14.73 11.35
N LYS A 153 3.74 -14.07 10.35
CA LYS A 153 2.55 -14.59 9.64
C LYS A 153 2.87 -15.89 8.89
N HIS A 154 4.05 -15.96 8.27
CA HIS A 154 4.52 -17.15 7.55
C HIS A 154 4.80 -18.30 8.52
N VAL A 155 5.48 -18.03 9.64
CA VAL A 155 5.70 -19.01 10.72
C VAL A 155 4.39 -19.62 11.21
N ASN A 156 3.35 -18.80 11.42
CA ASN A 156 2.05 -19.29 11.87
C ASN A 156 1.37 -20.22 10.84
N LEU A 157 1.49 -19.91 9.54
CA LEU A 157 0.99 -20.78 8.47
C LEU A 157 1.74 -22.12 8.48
N ILE A 158 3.07 -22.09 8.59
CA ILE A 158 3.90 -23.30 8.64
C ILE A 158 3.53 -24.16 9.85
N LYS A 159 3.45 -23.59 11.06
CA LYS A 159 3.03 -24.31 12.27
C LYS A 159 1.68 -25.00 12.08
N ARG A 160 0.74 -24.33 11.42
CA ARG A 160 -0.59 -24.89 11.15
C ARG A 160 -0.53 -26.07 10.20
N ILE A 161 0.22 -25.97 9.10
CA ILE A 161 0.41 -27.06 8.16
C ILE A 161 1.09 -28.25 8.84
N LEU A 162 2.13 -28.02 9.66
CA LEU A 162 2.80 -29.08 10.40
C LEU A 162 1.84 -29.83 11.33
N LYS A 163 0.96 -29.11 12.03
CA LYS A 163 -0.07 -29.69 12.89
C LYS A 163 -1.11 -30.47 12.10
N GLU A 164 -1.72 -29.87 11.08
CA GLU A 164 -2.90 -30.41 10.41
C GLU A 164 -2.57 -31.47 9.35
N VAL A 165 -1.40 -31.41 8.71
CA VAL A 165 -1.00 -32.32 7.63
C VAL A 165 -0.03 -33.40 8.10
N PHE A 166 0.87 -33.07 9.03
CA PHE A 166 1.95 -33.96 9.46
C PHE A 166 1.81 -34.44 10.91
N GLU A 167 0.76 -34.02 11.62
CA GLU A 167 0.53 -34.34 13.05
C GLU A 167 1.74 -33.96 13.94
N CYS A 168 2.48 -32.92 13.51
CA CYS A 168 3.72 -32.46 14.11
C CYS A 168 3.50 -31.14 14.86
N GLU A 169 2.93 -31.20 16.06
CA GLU A 169 2.58 -29.99 16.83
C GLU A 169 3.76 -29.36 17.59
N ASN A 170 4.75 -30.17 17.98
CA ASN A 170 5.82 -29.76 18.90
C ASN A 170 7.14 -29.40 18.19
N VAL A 171 7.07 -29.10 16.89
CA VAL A 171 8.25 -28.71 16.11
C VAL A 171 8.55 -27.23 16.38
N PRO A 172 9.76 -26.87 16.85
CA PRO A 172 10.19 -25.48 16.91
C PRO A 172 10.24 -24.89 15.50
N VAL A 173 9.43 -23.84 15.26
CA VAL A 173 9.46 -23.07 14.01
C VAL A 173 9.96 -21.66 14.34
N LYS A 174 11.16 -21.32 13.86
CA LYS A 174 11.84 -20.05 14.10
C LYS A 174 11.60 -19.09 12.93
N SER A 175 11.51 -17.81 13.27
CA SER A 175 11.53 -16.69 12.31
C SER A 175 12.96 -16.15 12.25
N LEU A 176 13.44 -15.85 11.04
CA LEU A 176 14.69 -15.16 10.83
C LEU A 176 14.55 -14.16 9.68
N VAL A 177 15.04 -12.95 9.90
CA VAL A 177 15.17 -11.91 8.87
C VAL A 177 16.66 -11.75 8.56
N ILE A 178 17.01 -11.87 7.29
CA ILE A 178 18.38 -11.69 6.82
C ILE A 178 18.48 -10.39 6.02
N MET A 179 19.36 -9.50 6.50
CA MET A 179 19.77 -8.33 5.75
C MET A 179 20.90 -8.72 4.79
N ALA A 180 20.57 -8.82 3.51
CA ALA A 180 21.49 -9.35 2.49
C ALA A 180 22.41 -8.29 1.90
N ASN A 181 22.12 -6.99 2.07
CA ASN A 181 23.00 -5.94 1.59
C ASN A 181 24.23 -5.81 2.52
N PRO A 182 25.46 -6.13 2.05
CA PRO A 182 26.66 -6.07 2.89
C PRO A 182 27.01 -4.64 3.34
N LYS A 183 26.47 -3.61 2.65
CA LYS A 183 26.68 -2.20 3.00
C LYS A 183 25.70 -1.69 4.05
N ALA A 184 24.66 -2.44 4.39
CA ALA A 184 23.65 -2.01 5.36
C ALA A 184 24.13 -2.29 6.79
N ILE A 185 24.05 -1.28 7.68
CA ILE A 185 24.31 -1.47 9.10
C ILE A 185 22.99 -1.70 9.84
N ILE A 186 22.94 -2.72 10.68
CA ILE A 186 21.78 -3.02 11.54
C ILE A 186 22.05 -2.47 12.94
N ARG A 187 21.35 -1.42 13.34
CA ARG A 187 21.45 -0.82 14.68
C ARG A 187 20.27 -1.28 15.52
N LYS A 188 20.50 -2.35 16.28
CA LYS A 188 19.48 -3.03 17.10
C LYS A 188 19.74 -2.99 18.61
N LYS A 189 20.67 -2.14 19.07
CA LYS A 189 21.08 -2.02 20.49
C LYS A 189 19.91 -1.79 21.44
N TYR A 190 18.89 -1.05 20.99
CA TYR A 190 17.74 -0.68 21.81
C TYR A 190 16.55 -1.63 21.62
N ALA A 191 16.60 -2.56 20.66
CA ALA A 191 15.53 -3.51 20.43
C ALA A 191 15.51 -4.60 21.50
N SER A 192 14.36 -5.25 21.69
CA SER A 192 14.24 -6.41 22.59
C SER A 192 15.18 -7.55 22.17
N GLU A 193 15.59 -8.39 23.13
CA GLU A 193 16.44 -9.56 22.85
C GLU A 193 15.80 -10.49 21.81
N GLU A 194 14.47 -10.66 21.87
CA GLU A 194 13.70 -11.40 20.88
C GLU A 194 13.90 -10.86 19.46
N ILE A 195 13.78 -9.54 19.27
CA ILE A 195 14.00 -8.91 17.96
C ILE A 195 15.46 -9.04 17.55
N GLN A 196 16.38 -8.84 18.49
CA GLN A 196 17.81 -8.93 18.21
C GLN A 196 18.20 -10.31 17.69
N ASN A 197 17.61 -11.37 18.23
CA ASN A 197 17.89 -12.75 17.82
C ASN A 197 17.20 -13.15 16.51
N GLN A 198 16.20 -12.40 16.05
CA GLN A 198 15.48 -12.67 14.80
C GLN A 198 16.03 -11.93 13.58
N ILE A 199 17.07 -11.11 13.72
CA ILE A 199 17.65 -10.37 12.58
C ILE A 199 19.17 -10.45 12.52
N ILE A 200 19.69 -10.88 11.37
CA ILE A 200 21.13 -11.02 11.13
C ILE A 200 21.55 -10.41 9.79
N ARG A 201 22.86 -10.21 9.60
CA ARG A 201 23.45 -10.01 8.27
C ARG A 201 23.72 -11.38 7.63
N ALA A 202 23.69 -11.44 6.30
CA ALA A 202 23.85 -12.69 5.56
C ALA A 202 25.12 -13.49 5.95
N GLU A 203 26.27 -12.83 6.10
CA GLU A 203 27.54 -13.46 6.51
C GLU A 203 27.49 -14.19 7.87
N ASN A 204 26.49 -13.91 8.71
CA ASN A 204 26.31 -14.56 10.01
C ASN A 204 25.37 -15.77 9.95
N LEU A 205 24.88 -16.17 8.76
CA LEU A 205 23.91 -17.24 8.60
C LEU A 205 24.45 -18.59 9.13
N GLY A 206 25.70 -18.94 8.78
CA GLY A 206 26.33 -20.17 9.28
C GLY A 206 26.35 -20.23 10.80
N ASN A 207 26.89 -19.18 11.44
CA ASN A 207 26.93 -19.06 12.91
C ASN A 207 25.53 -19.13 13.55
N TYR A 208 24.52 -18.54 12.90
CA TYR A 208 23.15 -18.58 13.40
C TYR A 208 22.56 -19.99 13.37
N ILE A 209 22.76 -20.73 12.27
CA ILE A 209 22.32 -22.12 12.14
C ILE A 209 23.04 -23.02 13.16
N GLU A 210 24.35 -22.84 13.34
CA GLU A 210 25.11 -23.58 14.36
C GLU A 210 24.60 -23.30 15.78
N ASN A 211 24.28 -22.04 16.09
CA ASN A 211 23.69 -21.67 17.38
C ASN A 211 22.32 -22.32 17.58
N LEU A 212 21.46 -22.35 16.56
CA LEU A 212 20.18 -23.06 16.61
C LEU A 212 20.37 -24.57 16.80
N ASP A 213 21.36 -25.18 16.15
CA ASP A 213 21.65 -26.61 16.32
C ASP A 213 22.12 -26.97 17.74
N ASN A 214 22.77 -26.02 18.41
CA ASN A 214 23.20 -26.12 19.81
C ASN A 214 22.06 -25.86 20.80
N GLU A 215 21.16 -24.92 20.50
CA GLU A 215 19.93 -24.63 21.26
C GLU A 215 18.96 -25.82 21.20
N PHE A 216 18.64 -26.29 19.99
CA PHE A 216 17.73 -27.40 19.75
C PHE A 216 18.50 -28.71 19.65
N LYS A 217 18.61 -29.44 20.76
CA LYS A 217 19.28 -30.75 20.80
C LYS A 217 18.36 -31.93 20.48
N LYS A 218 17.07 -31.78 20.76
CA LYS A 218 16.07 -32.85 20.62
C LYS A 218 15.69 -33.02 19.14
N VAL A 219 15.78 -34.26 18.64
CA VAL A 219 15.20 -34.65 17.36
C VAL A 219 13.67 -34.68 17.52
N VAL A 220 12.96 -33.94 16.67
CA VAL A 220 11.49 -33.81 16.72
C VAL A 220 10.79 -34.63 15.65
N PHE A 221 11.48 -34.95 14.55
CA PHE A 221 10.99 -35.90 13.55
C PHE A 221 12.14 -36.62 12.83
N LYS A 222 11.80 -37.73 12.16
CA LYS A 222 12.76 -38.51 11.36
C LYS A 222 13.17 -37.74 10.11
N GLU A 223 14.30 -38.12 9.54
CA GLU A 223 14.81 -37.50 8.31
C GLU A 223 13.85 -37.65 7.13
N GLU A 224 13.22 -38.81 7.01
CA GLU A 224 12.15 -39.09 6.06
C GLU A 224 11.01 -38.06 6.16
N THR A 225 10.58 -37.73 7.38
CA THR A 225 9.55 -36.71 7.62
C THR A 225 10.03 -35.33 7.16
N ALA A 226 11.31 -35.00 7.34
CA ALA A 226 11.88 -33.74 6.85
C ALA A 226 11.71 -33.63 5.32
N PHE A 227 12.09 -34.69 4.58
CA PHE A 227 11.91 -34.74 3.13
C PHE A 227 10.45 -34.70 2.71
N LYS A 228 9.55 -35.42 3.40
CA LYS A 228 8.10 -35.35 3.13
C LYS A 228 7.55 -33.93 3.31
N ILE A 229 7.97 -33.23 4.36
CA ILE A 229 7.61 -31.82 4.58
C ILE A 229 8.12 -30.95 3.42
N ALA A 230 9.38 -31.13 3.02
CA ALA A 230 9.96 -30.35 1.93
C ALA A 230 9.25 -30.59 0.59
N GLU A 231 9.05 -31.84 0.19
CA GLU A 231 8.37 -32.17 -1.07
C GLU A 231 6.92 -31.66 -1.08
N TYR A 232 6.20 -31.77 0.05
CA TYR A 232 4.87 -31.16 0.18
C TYR A 232 4.89 -29.66 -0.13
N PHE A 233 5.83 -28.92 0.45
CA PHE A 233 5.95 -27.48 0.20
C PHE A 233 6.33 -27.16 -1.25
N LYS A 234 7.21 -27.96 -1.85
CA LYS A 234 7.59 -27.83 -3.26
C LYS A 234 6.41 -28.07 -4.20
N GLU A 235 5.58 -29.07 -3.95
CA GLU A 235 4.44 -29.40 -4.81
C GLU A 235 3.25 -28.46 -4.60
N LYS A 236 3.08 -27.94 -3.38
CA LYS A 236 2.06 -26.93 -3.07
C LYS A 236 2.47 -25.51 -3.47
N HIS A 237 3.70 -25.32 -3.96
CA HIS A 237 4.14 -24.06 -4.53
C HIS A 237 3.22 -23.65 -5.68
N THR A 238 2.67 -22.45 -5.59
CA THR A 238 1.84 -21.85 -6.64
C THR A 238 2.46 -20.52 -7.06
N PRO A 239 3.12 -20.45 -8.24
CA PRO A 239 3.70 -19.20 -8.73
C PRO A 239 2.65 -18.09 -8.84
N ILE A 240 3.05 -16.86 -8.53
CA ILE A 240 2.19 -15.69 -8.74
C ILE A 240 2.27 -15.25 -10.19
N ASN A 241 1.12 -15.22 -10.88
CA ASN A 241 1.01 -14.64 -12.21
C ASN A 241 0.48 -13.19 -12.07
N ILE A 242 1.31 -12.22 -12.43
CA ILE A 242 0.99 -10.79 -12.30
C ILE A 242 0.71 -10.21 -13.68
N ASP A 243 -0.48 -9.62 -13.85
CA ASP A 243 -0.76 -8.80 -15.02
C ASP A 243 -0.09 -7.42 -14.87
N TYR A 244 1.12 -7.31 -15.42
CA TYR A 244 1.88 -6.06 -15.39
C TYR A 244 1.26 -4.95 -16.24
N ARG A 245 0.52 -5.29 -17.31
CA ARG A 245 -0.19 -4.29 -18.11
C ARG A 245 -1.27 -3.63 -17.25
N ALA A 246 -2.09 -4.43 -16.56
CA ALA A 246 -3.08 -3.92 -15.62
C ALA A 246 -2.44 -3.19 -14.43
N LYS A 247 -1.35 -3.72 -13.85
CA LYS A 247 -0.64 -3.11 -12.70
C LYS A 247 -0.17 -1.68 -13.00
N PHE A 248 0.31 -1.42 -14.21
CA PHE A 248 0.83 -0.11 -14.61
C PHE A 248 -0.17 0.72 -15.44
N GLY A 249 -1.38 0.19 -15.69
CA GLY A 249 -2.40 0.82 -16.52
C GLY A 249 -1.88 1.09 -17.94
N ILE A 250 -1.23 0.10 -18.54
CA ILE A 250 -0.68 0.14 -19.90
C ILE A 250 -1.81 -0.21 -20.88
N THR A 251 -1.96 0.62 -21.90
CA THR A 251 -2.95 0.48 -22.98
C THR A 251 -2.25 0.29 -24.32
N GLU A 252 -3.00 0.00 -25.39
CA GLU A 252 -2.43 -0.20 -26.72
C GLU A 252 -1.77 1.09 -27.28
N GLN A 253 -2.22 2.27 -26.86
CA GLN A 253 -1.62 3.56 -27.25
C GLN A 253 -0.18 3.70 -26.74
N ASP A 254 0.17 3.07 -25.61
CA ASP A 254 1.51 3.15 -25.01
C ASP A 254 2.59 2.40 -25.83
N PHE A 255 2.20 1.67 -26.88
CA PHE A 255 3.08 0.95 -27.80
C PHE A 255 3.26 1.64 -29.15
N CYS A 256 2.47 2.68 -29.46
CA CYS A 256 2.54 3.42 -30.72
C CYS A 256 3.55 4.57 -30.63
N GLU A 257 4.18 4.94 -31.75
CA GLU A 257 5.05 6.12 -31.82
C GLU A 257 4.19 7.38 -32.00
N GLU A 258 4.47 8.43 -31.22
CA GLU A 258 3.88 9.76 -31.44
C GLU A 258 4.24 10.25 -32.86
N SER A 259 3.28 10.15 -33.77
CA SER A 259 3.42 10.69 -35.12
C SER A 259 2.99 12.15 -35.10
N SER A 260 3.95 13.06 -35.16
CA SER A 260 3.72 14.48 -35.45
C SER A 260 3.11 14.60 -36.85
N ILE A 261 1.90 15.19 -37.03
CA ILE A 261 1.51 15.93 -38.25
C ILE A 261 0.38 16.94 -37.98
N VAL A 262 0.64 18.11 -38.59
CA VAL A 262 -0.06 19.38 -38.80
C VAL A 262 -1.47 19.27 -39.44
N GLU A 263 -2.36 20.21 -39.08
CA GLU A 263 -3.70 20.47 -39.63
C GLU A 263 -3.76 20.69 -41.17
N LYS A 264 -4.78 20.11 -41.82
CA LYS A 264 -5.55 20.75 -42.91
C LYS A 264 -6.86 20.00 -43.17
N ASP A 265 -7.97 20.73 -43.05
CA ASP A 265 -9.35 20.32 -43.36
C ASP A 265 -9.56 19.88 -44.82
N ILE A 266 -10.48 18.93 -45.04
CA ILE A 266 -11.75 19.07 -45.80
C ILE A 266 -12.63 17.81 -45.58
N SER A 267 -13.93 18.09 -45.42
CA SER A 267 -15.10 17.25 -45.17
C SER A 267 -15.39 16.11 -46.15
N GLU A 268 -15.81 14.93 -45.64
CA GLU A 268 -17.13 14.32 -45.88
C GLU A 268 -17.31 13.04 -45.02
N GLU A 269 -18.57 12.74 -44.71
CA GLU A 269 -19.07 11.88 -43.63
C GLU A 269 -18.65 10.40 -43.67
N GLN A 270 -18.25 9.85 -42.51
CA GLN A 270 -18.92 8.68 -41.90
C GLN A 270 -18.42 8.39 -40.46
N LYS A 271 -19.40 8.46 -39.55
CA LYS A 271 -19.59 7.78 -38.24
C LYS A 271 -18.42 7.08 -37.50
N ILE A 272 -18.34 7.56 -36.26
CA ILE A 272 -18.09 6.88 -34.97
C ILE A 272 -16.66 6.92 -34.42
N ASP A 273 -16.62 7.61 -33.28
CA ASP A 273 -15.73 7.53 -32.14
C ASP A 273 -14.23 7.47 -32.39
N SER A 274 -13.56 8.53 -31.95
CA SER A 274 -12.86 8.36 -30.67
C SER A 274 -12.66 9.71 -29.99
N ASN A 275 -12.93 9.67 -28.68
CA ASN A 275 -12.15 10.34 -27.66
C ASN A 275 -12.21 11.90 -27.71
N ASP A 276 -11.84 12.63 -26.67
CA ASP A 276 -10.85 12.27 -25.69
C ASP A 276 -10.86 13.30 -24.56
N LEU A 277 -10.16 12.90 -23.50
CA LEU A 277 -9.50 13.79 -22.54
C LEU A 277 -10.45 14.39 -21.49
N ASN A 278 -10.11 14.37 -20.20
CA ASN A 278 -8.83 14.00 -19.62
C ASN A 278 -9.06 13.76 -18.14
N ALA A 279 -8.42 12.71 -17.63
CA ALA A 279 -7.29 12.86 -16.74
C ALA A 279 -7.67 13.59 -15.44
N THR A 280 -7.77 12.82 -14.39
CA THR A 280 -6.73 12.76 -13.34
C THR A 280 -7.22 13.51 -12.13
N GLU A 281 -7.37 12.79 -11.03
CA GLU A 281 -6.38 12.90 -9.96
C GLU A 281 -6.53 11.74 -8.98
N LYS A 282 -5.49 10.91 -8.95
CA LYS A 282 -5.10 10.16 -7.75
C LYS A 282 -4.60 11.19 -6.74
N LEU A 283 -5.17 11.19 -5.54
CA LEU A 283 -4.41 11.51 -4.34
C LEU A 283 -4.75 10.50 -3.24
N SER A 284 -3.68 9.87 -2.78
CA SER A 284 -3.54 9.06 -1.60
C SER A 284 -3.92 9.83 -0.33
N GLU A 285 -4.73 9.23 0.53
CA GLU A 285 -4.76 9.57 1.95
C GLU A 285 -4.80 8.28 2.76
N ASP A 286 -3.61 7.77 3.10
CA ASP A 286 -3.42 7.13 4.40
C ASP A 286 -2.83 8.20 5.31
N GLY A 287 -3.69 8.69 6.19
CA GLY A 287 -3.39 9.63 7.26
C GLY A 287 -4.56 9.55 8.23
N ILE A 288 -4.57 8.51 9.07
CA ILE A 288 -5.47 8.43 10.22
C ILE A 288 -5.13 9.64 11.09
N ASN A 289 -5.99 10.67 11.01
CA ASN A 289 -5.96 11.80 11.91
C ASN A 289 -6.42 11.32 13.29
N LEU A 290 -5.52 11.53 14.24
CA LEU A 290 -5.79 11.61 15.67
C LEU A 290 -6.95 12.61 15.88
N ALA A 291 -7.96 12.20 16.64
CA ALA A 291 -9.12 13.00 16.96
C ALA A 291 -8.73 14.33 17.62
N ILE A 292 -9.04 15.43 16.95
CA ILE A 292 -9.30 16.73 17.57
C ILE A 292 -10.65 17.16 17.00
N GLU A 293 -11.67 17.24 17.85
CA GLU A 293 -12.94 17.90 17.52
C GLU A 293 -12.64 19.39 17.26
N LEU A 294 -12.41 19.74 16.00
CA LEU A 294 -12.37 21.12 15.54
C LEU A 294 -13.82 21.57 15.26
N SER A 295 -14.16 22.78 15.68
CA SER A 295 -15.45 23.39 15.36
C SER A 295 -15.60 23.55 13.83
N GLU A 296 -16.82 23.46 13.28
CA GLU A 296 -17.08 23.66 11.83
C GLU A 296 -16.46 24.97 11.31
N SER A 297 -16.37 25.99 12.18
CA SER A 297 -15.76 27.28 11.88
C SER A 297 -14.24 27.17 11.60
N ASP A 298 -13.52 26.33 12.36
CA ASP A 298 -12.06 26.19 12.22
C ASP A 298 -11.66 25.43 10.94
N ILE A 299 -12.60 24.68 10.34
CA ILE A 299 -12.40 23.98 9.06
C ILE A 299 -12.38 24.99 7.90
N ASP A 300 -13.27 25.98 7.87
CA ASP A 300 -13.34 27.01 6.83
C ASP A 300 -12.04 27.84 6.77
N LEU A 301 -11.54 28.29 7.93
CA LEU A 301 -10.27 29.02 8.00
C LEU A 301 -9.10 28.16 7.51
N ALA A 302 -9.08 26.87 7.84
CA ALA A 302 -8.04 25.94 7.40
C ALA A 302 -8.07 25.76 5.86
N GLU A 303 -9.25 25.65 5.26
CA GLU A 303 -9.42 25.53 3.80
C GLU A 303 -8.96 26.81 3.07
N LYS A 304 -9.34 27.99 3.56
CA LYS A 304 -8.90 29.28 2.99
C LYS A 304 -7.38 29.43 3.01
N LEU A 305 -6.73 29.10 4.12
CA LEU A 305 -5.26 29.12 4.24
C LEU A 305 -4.59 28.08 3.34
N LYS A 306 -5.22 26.91 3.12
CA LYS A 306 -4.73 25.86 2.22
C LYS A 306 -4.82 26.29 0.76
N LEU A 307 -5.91 26.93 0.35
CA LEU A 307 -6.08 27.48 -1.01
C LEU A 307 -5.04 28.57 -1.29
N TYR A 308 -4.93 29.55 -0.40
CA TYR A 308 -3.94 30.61 -0.50
C TYR A 308 -2.50 30.07 -0.66
N ARG A 309 -2.13 29.06 0.15
CA ARG A 309 -0.82 28.39 0.03
C ARG A 309 -0.59 27.82 -1.37
N ASN A 310 -1.60 27.16 -1.93
CA ASN A 310 -1.49 26.50 -3.23
C ASN A 310 -1.37 27.52 -4.36
N GLU A 311 -2.08 28.65 -4.27
CA GLU A 311 -1.98 29.76 -5.23
C GLU A 311 -0.60 30.40 -5.19
N LYS A 312 -0.10 30.78 -4.01
CA LYS A 312 1.26 31.32 -3.87
C LYS A 312 2.35 30.35 -4.31
N ALA A 313 2.12 29.06 -4.11
CA ALA A 313 3.06 28.07 -4.59
C ALA A 313 3.12 28.04 -6.13
N LYS A 314 1.98 28.15 -6.81
CA LYS A 314 1.92 28.24 -8.28
C LYS A 314 2.58 29.54 -8.80
N GLU A 315 2.34 30.67 -8.14
CA GLU A 315 2.97 31.97 -8.48
C GLU A 315 4.51 31.91 -8.38
N GLU A 316 5.04 31.20 -7.38
CA GLU A 316 6.49 31.00 -7.22
C GLU A 316 7.05 29.85 -8.08
N GLY A 317 6.24 29.25 -8.97
CA GLY A 317 6.67 28.20 -9.91
C GLY A 317 6.77 26.79 -9.31
N TYR A 318 6.17 26.55 -8.15
CA TYR A 318 6.08 25.21 -7.56
C TYR A 318 4.88 24.44 -8.10
N SER A 319 5.01 23.12 -8.24
CA SER A 319 3.94 22.22 -8.68
C SER A 319 3.68 21.08 -7.69
N GLY A 320 2.41 20.70 -7.56
CA GLY A 320 1.93 19.55 -6.79
C GLY A 320 2.50 19.46 -5.37
N LEU A 321 3.26 18.40 -5.10
CA LEU A 321 3.81 18.07 -3.78
C LEU A 321 4.70 19.16 -3.18
N LYS A 322 5.13 20.18 -3.93
CA LYS A 322 6.00 21.27 -3.46
C LYS A 322 5.26 22.45 -2.80
N TYR A 323 3.93 22.43 -2.72
CA TYR A 323 3.16 23.55 -2.13
C TYR A 323 3.50 23.82 -0.66
N HIS A 324 4.00 22.83 0.07
CA HIS A 324 4.49 22.99 1.44
C HIS A 324 5.75 23.86 1.57
N TYR A 325 6.42 24.23 0.46
CA TYR A 325 7.58 25.12 0.48
C TYR A 325 7.19 26.56 0.88
N VAL A 326 5.95 26.98 0.56
CA VAL A 326 5.36 28.23 1.04
C VAL A 326 5.19 28.15 2.57
N PHE A 327 4.41 27.20 3.07
CA PHE A 327 4.42 26.75 4.47
C PHE A 327 3.75 25.37 4.65
N PRO A 328 4.18 24.55 5.63
CA PRO A 328 3.65 23.20 5.83
C PRO A 328 2.23 23.19 6.43
N SER A 329 1.51 22.07 6.31
CA SER A 329 0.16 21.93 6.88
C SER A 329 0.11 22.10 8.40
N SER A 330 1.20 21.77 9.11
CA SER A 330 1.34 22.06 10.54
C SER A 330 1.28 23.57 10.86
N THR A 331 1.72 24.42 9.92
CA THR A 331 1.62 25.88 10.06
C THR A 331 0.18 26.35 9.90
N ILE A 332 -0.60 25.74 9.00
CA ILE A 332 -2.04 26.02 8.87
C ILE A 332 -2.75 25.71 10.18
N ASN A 333 -2.50 24.55 10.77
CA ASN A 333 -3.11 24.17 12.04
C ASN A 333 -2.75 25.18 13.15
N ASN A 334 -1.49 25.59 13.26
CA ASN A 334 -1.07 26.59 14.24
C ASN A 334 -1.70 27.98 14.00
N LEU A 335 -1.95 28.36 12.73
CA LEU A 335 -2.61 29.62 12.38
C LEU A 335 -4.10 29.58 12.76
N VAL A 336 -4.77 28.45 12.53
CA VAL A 336 -6.17 28.23 12.91
C VAL A 336 -6.33 28.18 14.44
N GLU A 337 -5.38 27.58 15.14
CA GLU A 337 -5.40 27.50 16.61
C GLU A 337 -5.13 28.86 17.28
N LYS A 338 -4.11 29.59 16.83
CA LYS A 338 -3.66 30.84 17.48
C LYS A 338 -4.32 32.12 16.95
N LYS A 339 -4.94 32.08 15.76
CA LYS A 339 -5.64 33.20 15.09
C LYS A 339 -4.91 34.55 15.21
N PRO A 340 -3.62 34.63 14.81
CA PRO A 340 -2.82 35.85 14.97
C PRO A 340 -3.45 37.04 14.24
N GLN A 341 -3.43 38.20 14.88
CA GLN A 341 -3.99 39.46 14.42
C GLN A 341 -2.92 40.50 14.06
N THR A 342 -1.65 40.27 14.46
CA THR A 342 -0.52 41.17 14.14
C THR A 342 0.69 40.40 13.61
N VAL A 343 1.61 41.13 12.96
CA VAL A 343 2.85 40.56 12.41
C VAL A 343 3.72 39.96 13.52
N GLU A 344 3.77 40.60 14.69
CA GLU A 344 4.50 40.12 15.86
C GLU A 344 4.00 38.74 16.29
N GLN A 345 2.69 38.50 16.23
CA GLN A 345 2.10 37.20 16.57
C GLN A 345 2.39 36.12 15.52
N LEU A 346 2.72 36.49 14.27
CA LEU A 346 3.16 35.53 13.26
C LEU A 346 4.56 34.97 13.56
N HIS A 347 5.43 35.72 14.24
CA HIS A 347 6.76 35.23 14.63
C HIS A 347 6.69 34.03 15.60
N ASP A 348 5.58 33.91 16.34
CA ASP A 348 5.33 32.79 17.26
C ASP A 348 4.69 31.56 16.59
N ILE A 349 4.52 31.59 15.26
CA ILE A 349 3.97 30.49 14.47
C ILE A 349 5.09 29.63 13.92
N LYS A 350 5.16 28.37 14.39
CA LYS A 350 6.15 27.40 13.92
C LYS A 350 6.00 27.16 12.40
N GLY A 351 7.05 27.46 11.65
CA GLY A 351 7.12 27.32 10.19
C GLY A 351 7.02 28.63 9.40
N LEU A 352 6.78 29.76 10.06
CA LEU A 352 6.88 31.11 9.50
C LEU A 352 8.14 31.81 10.05
N GLY A 353 9.23 31.80 9.29
CA GLY A 353 10.42 32.61 9.57
C GLY A 353 10.30 34.02 8.97
N GLU A 354 11.20 34.92 9.33
CA GLU A 354 11.22 36.34 8.91
C GLU A 354 11.06 36.51 7.38
N VAL A 355 11.73 35.68 6.58
CA VAL A 355 11.62 35.70 5.11
C VAL A 355 10.19 35.39 4.63
N LYS A 356 9.49 34.47 5.28
CA LYS A 356 8.12 34.06 4.90
C LYS A 356 7.09 35.05 5.43
N ILE A 357 7.32 35.63 6.59
CA ILE A 357 6.49 36.69 7.16
C ILE A 357 6.55 37.92 6.24
N ASN A 358 7.74 38.31 5.78
CA ASN A 358 7.89 39.41 4.84
C ASN A 358 7.22 39.15 3.48
N LYS A 359 7.15 37.89 3.04
CA LYS A 359 6.53 37.52 1.76
C LYS A 359 5.01 37.32 1.82
N TYR A 360 4.50 36.71 2.88
CA TYR A 360 3.11 36.20 2.94
C TYR A 360 2.35 36.68 4.18
N GLY A 361 3.00 37.33 5.14
CA GLY A 361 2.43 37.63 6.45
C GLY A 361 1.21 38.53 6.39
N ASN A 362 1.24 39.58 5.56
CA ASN A 362 0.11 40.50 5.40
C ASN A 362 -1.13 39.80 4.81
N ASP A 363 -0.95 38.94 3.81
CA ASP A 363 -2.04 38.19 3.20
C ASP A 363 -2.63 37.15 4.15
N ILE A 364 -1.79 36.46 4.94
CA ILE A 364 -2.23 35.52 5.98
C ILE A 364 -3.05 36.26 7.04
N LEU A 365 -2.59 37.42 7.51
CA LEU A 365 -3.32 38.23 8.48
C LEU A 365 -4.66 38.70 7.93
N LYS A 366 -4.70 39.12 6.66
CA LYS A 366 -5.95 39.53 6.00
C LYS A 366 -6.99 38.41 5.98
N ILE A 367 -6.60 37.19 5.59
CA ILE A 367 -7.49 36.01 5.58
C ILE A 367 -8.05 35.73 6.98
N ILE A 368 -7.20 35.80 8.01
CA ILE A 368 -7.59 35.52 9.40
C ILE A 368 -8.49 36.65 9.93
N GLN A 369 -8.19 37.90 9.63
CA GLN A 369 -8.97 39.07 10.06
C GLN A 369 -10.34 39.09 9.38
N GLU A 370 -10.43 38.78 8.09
CA GLU A 370 -11.70 38.65 7.34
C GLU A 370 -12.55 37.51 7.92
N TYR A 371 -11.94 36.38 8.28
CA TYR A 371 -12.63 35.29 8.94
C TYR A 371 -13.17 35.68 10.33
N VAL A 372 -12.36 36.38 11.14
CA VAL A 372 -12.78 36.87 12.47
C VAL A 372 -13.85 37.97 12.37
N ALA A 373 -13.82 38.78 11.31
CA ALA A 373 -14.82 39.82 11.04
C ALA A 373 -16.15 39.25 10.54
N ASN A 374 -16.12 38.25 9.64
CA ASN A 374 -17.31 37.61 9.07
C ASN A 374 -18.06 36.73 10.07
N GLY A 375 -17.44 36.33 11.18
CA GLY A 375 -18.12 35.69 12.30
C GLY A 375 -19.05 36.61 13.11
N LYS A 376 -19.16 37.91 12.74
CA LYS A 376 -19.96 38.91 13.47
C LYS A 376 -21.13 39.53 12.68
N ASP A 377 -21.31 39.21 11.40
CA ASP A 377 -22.37 39.81 10.59
C ASP A 377 -23.08 38.73 9.76
N THR A 378 -24.11 38.12 10.35
CA THR A 378 -25.06 37.28 9.63
C THR A 378 -26.20 38.15 9.12
N ASN A 379 -26.26 38.41 7.82
CA ASN A 379 -27.51 38.34 7.05
C ASN A 379 -27.29 38.68 5.56
N GLU A 380 -28.02 37.93 4.73
CA GLU A 380 -28.26 38.15 3.29
C GLU A 380 -27.13 37.78 2.31
N LYS A 381 -27.09 36.50 1.91
CA LYS A 381 -26.79 36.01 0.54
C LYS A 381 -27.07 34.50 0.38
N ASN A 382 -28.20 34.03 0.92
CA ASN A 382 -28.61 32.62 0.89
C ASN A 382 -29.59 32.36 -0.26
N HIS A 383 -29.09 31.94 -1.43
CA HIS A 383 -29.91 31.10 -2.31
C HIS A 383 -29.11 30.24 -3.29
N ASP A 384 -27.84 30.56 -3.59
CA ASP A 384 -27.01 29.77 -4.51
C ASP A 384 -25.99 28.83 -3.82
N GLU A 385 -25.61 29.09 -2.55
CA GLU A 385 -24.65 28.24 -1.81
C GLU A 385 -25.27 26.96 -1.22
N LEU A 386 -26.60 26.92 -1.03
CA LEU A 386 -27.32 25.75 -0.51
C LEU A 386 -27.29 24.53 -1.46
N ASN A 387 -27.23 24.77 -2.78
CA ASN A 387 -27.28 23.69 -3.77
C ASN A 387 -25.93 22.96 -3.94
N ILE A 388 -24.82 23.65 -3.63
CA ILE A 388 -23.45 23.08 -3.73
C ILE A 388 -23.15 22.17 -2.53
N HIS A 389 -23.72 22.48 -1.36
CA HIS A 389 -23.48 21.71 -0.13
C HIS A 389 -24.20 20.35 -0.13
N GLY A 390 -25.45 20.31 -0.63
CA GLY A 390 -26.24 19.08 -0.72
C GLY A 390 -25.65 18.06 -1.71
N GLU A 391 -25.15 18.51 -2.87
CA GLU A 391 -24.56 17.61 -3.87
C GLU A 391 -23.24 16.99 -3.41
N LYS A 392 -22.40 17.75 -2.68
CA LYS A 392 -21.16 17.23 -2.09
C LYS A 392 -21.45 16.16 -1.04
N GLU A 393 -22.45 16.39 -0.18
CA GLU A 393 -22.88 15.42 0.84
C GLU A 393 -23.44 14.13 0.20
N ILE A 394 -24.31 14.24 -0.82
CA ILE A 394 -24.83 13.07 -1.57
C ILE A 394 -23.67 12.27 -2.18
N LYS A 395 -22.70 12.96 -2.78
CA LYS A 395 -21.55 12.32 -3.43
C LYS A 395 -20.70 11.52 -2.44
N ASP A 396 -20.46 12.06 -1.25
CA ASP A 396 -19.66 11.40 -0.23
C ASP A 396 -20.39 10.19 0.39
N GLN A 397 -21.71 10.28 0.59
CA GLN A 397 -22.53 9.15 1.05
C GLN A 397 -22.59 8.02 0.01
N LEU A 398 -22.71 8.34 -1.29
CA LEU A 398 -22.66 7.34 -2.36
C LEU A 398 -21.29 6.65 -2.45
N LYS A 399 -20.19 7.39 -2.28
CA LYS A 399 -18.82 6.83 -2.20
C LYS A 399 -18.63 5.92 -0.99
N LYS A 400 -19.21 6.30 0.16
CA LYS A 400 -19.18 5.49 1.37
C LYS A 400 -19.94 4.18 1.19
N PHE A 401 -21.19 4.23 0.72
CA PHE A 401 -22.00 3.05 0.40
C PHE A 401 -21.27 2.09 -0.56
N ARG A 402 -20.66 2.64 -1.62
CA ARG A 402 -19.85 1.87 -2.58
C ARG A 402 -18.71 1.12 -1.91
N THR A 403 -17.99 1.80 -1.02
CA THR A 403 -16.80 1.24 -0.34
C THR A 403 -17.19 0.15 0.65
N GLU A 404 -18.26 0.36 1.42
CA GLU A 404 -18.77 -0.62 2.39
C GLU A 404 -19.31 -1.87 1.70
N THR A 405 -20.09 -1.70 0.63
CA THR A 405 -20.63 -2.80 -0.18
C THR A 405 -19.50 -3.62 -0.81
N ALA A 406 -18.49 -2.96 -1.37
CA ALA A 406 -17.34 -3.61 -1.97
C ALA A 406 -16.52 -4.42 -0.95
N LYS A 407 -16.32 -3.89 0.26
CA LYS A 407 -15.68 -4.61 1.37
C LYS A 407 -16.48 -5.84 1.78
N LYS A 408 -17.80 -5.72 1.91
CA LYS A 408 -18.70 -6.83 2.28
C LYS A 408 -18.66 -7.96 1.25
N GLU A 409 -18.60 -7.61 -0.04
CA GLU A 409 -18.59 -8.58 -1.14
C GLU A 409 -17.18 -9.02 -1.56
N LYS A 410 -16.12 -8.54 -0.89
CA LYS A 410 -14.71 -8.79 -1.23
C LYS A 410 -14.37 -8.45 -2.70
N ILE A 411 -15.00 -7.41 -3.25
CA ILE A 411 -14.76 -6.89 -4.61
C ILE A 411 -14.20 -5.47 -4.56
N LYS A 412 -13.72 -4.93 -5.69
CA LYS A 412 -13.21 -3.54 -5.75
C LYS A 412 -14.39 -2.54 -5.82
N PRO A 413 -14.31 -1.34 -5.19
CA PRO A 413 -15.39 -0.35 -5.18
C PRO A 413 -16.02 -0.03 -6.54
N PHE A 414 -15.21 0.11 -7.59
CA PHE A 414 -15.71 0.40 -8.93
C PHE A 414 -16.53 -0.75 -9.57
N MET A 415 -16.45 -1.97 -9.02
CA MET A 415 -17.27 -3.11 -9.47
C MET A 415 -18.71 -3.03 -8.97
N VAL A 416 -18.98 -2.27 -7.91
CA VAL A 416 -20.35 -1.96 -7.45
C VAL A 416 -20.95 -0.93 -8.41
N PHE A 417 -20.34 0.26 -8.51
CA PHE A 417 -20.57 1.24 -9.58
C PHE A 417 -19.40 2.24 -9.71
N LYS A 418 -19.17 2.79 -10.91
CA LYS A 418 -18.06 3.71 -11.20
C LYS A 418 -18.38 5.16 -10.82
N ASP A 419 -17.38 6.04 -10.85
CA ASP A 419 -17.56 7.46 -10.51
C ASP A 419 -18.51 8.16 -11.48
N GLU A 420 -18.49 7.79 -12.77
CA GLU A 420 -19.44 8.34 -13.75
C GLU A 420 -20.90 8.01 -13.40
N GLN A 421 -21.11 6.89 -12.71
CA GLN A 421 -22.44 6.46 -12.27
C GLN A 421 -22.89 7.20 -11.00
N ILE A 422 -21.95 7.70 -10.18
CA ILE A 422 -22.26 8.56 -9.03
C ILE A 422 -22.75 9.92 -9.54
N GLU A 423 -22.07 10.49 -10.54
CA GLU A 423 -22.51 11.75 -11.16
C GLU A 423 -23.89 11.60 -11.80
N GLU A 424 -24.15 10.49 -12.51
CA GLU A 424 -25.46 10.25 -13.11
C GLU A 424 -26.56 10.07 -12.05
N LEU A 425 -26.25 9.43 -10.91
CA LEU A 425 -27.19 9.33 -9.78
C LEU A 425 -27.50 10.68 -9.15
N ILE A 426 -26.50 11.55 -8.98
CA ILE A 426 -26.69 12.92 -8.45
C ILE A 426 -27.52 13.77 -9.41
N LYS A 427 -27.32 13.59 -10.72
CA LYS A 427 -28.07 14.28 -11.76
C LYS A 427 -29.53 13.83 -11.85
N VAL A 428 -29.78 12.52 -11.76
CA VAL A 428 -31.12 11.92 -11.93
C VAL A 428 -31.93 11.92 -10.62
N LYS A 429 -31.25 11.86 -9.46
CA LYS A 429 -31.85 11.75 -8.11
C LYS A 429 -33.00 10.72 -8.06
N PRO A 430 -32.75 9.45 -8.39
CA PRO A 430 -33.80 8.44 -8.51
C PRO A 430 -34.45 8.18 -7.14
N LYS A 431 -35.79 8.13 -7.11
CA LYS A 431 -36.59 7.80 -5.91
C LYS A 431 -37.19 6.40 -5.97
N THR A 432 -37.07 5.71 -7.10
CA THR A 432 -37.62 4.36 -7.32
C THR A 432 -36.63 3.44 -8.04
N LYS A 433 -36.78 2.12 -7.88
CA LYS A 433 -35.98 1.13 -8.62
C LYS A 433 -36.19 1.25 -10.14
N GLY A 434 -37.39 1.65 -10.58
CA GLY A 434 -37.69 1.91 -11.99
C GLY A 434 -36.86 3.07 -12.55
N GLN A 435 -36.79 4.19 -11.82
CA GLN A 435 -35.93 5.32 -12.20
C GLN A 435 -34.45 4.97 -12.15
N LEU A 436 -34.05 4.06 -11.25
CA LEU A 436 -32.67 3.58 -11.18
C LEU A 436 -32.27 2.74 -12.41
N LEU A 437 -33.20 2.01 -13.03
CA LEU A 437 -32.96 1.26 -14.27
C LEU A 437 -32.71 2.18 -15.48
N GLU A 438 -33.22 3.42 -15.43
CA GLU A 438 -33.00 4.42 -16.48
C GLU A 438 -31.64 5.11 -16.35
N VAL A 439 -30.94 4.96 -15.21
CA VAL A 439 -29.62 5.53 -14.98
C VAL A 439 -28.56 4.74 -15.76
N LYS A 440 -27.76 5.44 -16.57
CA LYS A 440 -26.75 4.83 -17.43
C LYS A 440 -25.79 3.93 -16.63
N GLY A 441 -25.79 2.63 -16.95
CA GLY A 441 -24.95 1.61 -16.33
C GLY A 441 -25.54 0.90 -15.10
N PHE A 442 -26.82 1.12 -14.79
CA PHE A 442 -27.61 0.34 -13.82
C PHE A 442 -28.59 -0.59 -14.53
N GLY A 443 -28.12 -1.77 -14.92
CA GLY A 443 -28.99 -2.84 -15.42
C GLY A 443 -29.70 -3.60 -14.29
N GLU A 444 -30.65 -4.47 -14.65
CA GLU A 444 -31.51 -5.25 -13.73
C GLU A 444 -30.73 -5.89 -12.57
N ILE A 445 -29.61 -6.55 -12.87
CA ILE A 445 -28.76 -7.22 -11.88
C ILE A 445 -28.20 -6.24 -10.82
N LYS A 446 -27.80 -5.04 -11.23
CA LYS A 446 -27.25 -4.03 -10.30
C LYS A 446 -28.34 -3.36 -9.49
N VAL A 447 -29.51 -3.12 -10.10
CA VAL A 447 -30.68 -2.55 -9.40
C VAL A 447 -31.21 -3.53 -8.37
N GLU A 448 -31.24 -4.82 -8.69
CA GLU A 448 -31.62 -5.87 -7.75
C GLU A 448 -30.65 -5.95 -6.57
N LYS A 449 -29.34 -5.96 -6.83
CA LYS A 449 -28.31 -6.09 -5.78
C LYS A 449 -28.11 -4.83 -4.93
N TYR A 450 -28.12 -3.65 -5.52
CA TYR A 450 -27.67 -2.41 -4.87
C TYR A 450 -28.73 -1.32 -4.79
N GLY A 451 -29.88 -1.49 -5.45
CA GLY A 451 -30.86 -0.43 -5.62
C GLY A 451 -31.46 0.09 -4.31
N GLU A 452 -31.73 -0.78 -3.33
CA GLU A 452 -32.27 -0.33 -2.03
C GLU A 452 -31.27 0.51 -1.23
N GLY A 453 -29.99 0.13 -1.27
CA GLY A 453 -28.93 0.89 -0.61
C GLY A 453 -28.73 2.27 -1.22
N ILE A 454 -28.79 2.36 -2.55
CA ILE A 454 -28.67 3.64 -3.28
C ILE A 454 -29.86 4.54 -2.96
N LEU A 455 -31.09 4.02 -3.02
CA LEU A 455 -32.30 4.80 -2.73
C LEU A 455 -32.35 5.29 -1.27
N ASN A 456 -31.80 4.53 -0.33
CA ASN A 456 -31.70 4.95 1.06
C ASN A 456 -30.78 6.17 1.26
N VAL A 457 -29.72 6.31 0.46
CA VAL A 457 -28.84 7.50 0.52
C VAL A 457 -29.64 8.77 0.19
N PHE A 458 -30.49 8.72 -0.83
CA PHE A 458 -31.33 9.85 -1.22
C PHE A 458 -32.45 10.13 -0.20
N ASN A 459 -33.07 9.08 0.37
CA ASN A 459 -34.13 9.24 1.37
C ASN A 459 -33.64 9.82 2.71
N ILE A 460 -32.40 9.55 3.10
CA ILE A 460 -31.80 10.11 4.32
C ILE A 460 -31.59 11.61 4.16
N ILE A 461 -31.17 12.04 2.97
CA ILE A 461 -30.86 13.45 2.69
C ILE A 461 -32.15 14.27 2.52
N ASP A 462 -33.16 13.74 1.83
CA ASP A 462 -34.51 14.35 1.78
C ASP A 462 -35.10 14.53 3.20
N LYS A 463 -34.81 13.62 4.14
CA LYS A 463 -35.22 13.77 5.54
C LYS A 463 -34.45 14.86 6.26
N ILE A 464 -33.12 14.92 6.10
CA ILE A 464 -32.28 15.95 6.72
C ILE A 464 -32.71 17.36 6.25
N GLU A 465 -32.98 17.53 4.96
CA GLU A 465 -33.50 18.78 4.40
C GLU A 465 -34.92 19.13 4.89
N SER A 466 -35.76 18.12 5.18
CA SER A 466 -37.10 18.34 5.77
C SER A 466 -37.08 18.67 7.28
N PHE A 467 -36.01 18.31 8.00
CA PHE A 467 -35.84 18.62 9.42
C PHE A 467 -35.22 20.01 9.64
N SER A 468 -34.34 20.47 8.75
CA SER A 468 -33.78 21.83 8.78
C SER A 468 -34.80 22.91 8.40
N GLY A 469 -35.86 22.58 7.65
CA GLY A 469 -36.97 23.50 7.36
C GLY A 469 -38.04 23.64 8.45
N ASN A 470 -38.03 22.80 9.50
CA ASN A 470 -39.09 22.77 10.52
C ASN A 470 -38.71 23.42 11.87
N ASN A 471 -37.48 23.95 12.01
CA ASN A 471 -37.04 24.63 13.23
C ASN A 471 -37.30 26.15 13.24
N GLU A 472 -38.01 26.71 12.25
CA GLU A 472 -38.45 28.11 12.26
C GLU A 472 -39.83 28.35 12.91
N ILE A 473 -40.47 27.33 13.49
CA ILE A 473 -41.71 27.53 14.26
C ILE A 473 -41.58 26.81 15.60
N VAL A 474 -41.00 27.48 16.59
CA VAL A 474 -41.50 27.62 17.97
C VAL A 474 -40.45 28.37 18.79
N LYS A 475 -40.87 29.58 19.19
CA LYS A 475 -40.29 30.57 20.12
C LYS A 475 -39.25 31.55 19.58
#